data_AF-A0A1F3KVM7-F1
#
_entry.id   AF-A0A1F3KVM7-F1
#
_cell.length_a   1.000
_cell.length_b   1.000
_cell.length_c   1.000
_cell.angle_alpha   90.00
_cell.angle_beta   90.00
_cell.angle_gamma   90.00
#
_symmetry.space_group_name_H-M   'P 1'
#
loop_
_entity.id
_entity.type
_entity.pdbx_description
1 polymer ?
#
loop_
_entity_poly.entity_id
_entity_poly.type
_entity_poly.pdbx_seq_one_letter_code
_entity_poly.pdbx_strand_id
1 'polypeptide(L)' 'MIPKIIVENPIESGESWEEHKEKLKIKFAYLLNNDPMFDANKRNEILKQLQIKLGKTEEELLKIITAK' A
#
# COMPACT_ATOMS: atom_id res chain seq x y z
N MET A 1 -15.69 19.04 -32.33
CA MET A 1 -15.20 17.69 -31.97
C MET A 1 -13.87 17.87 -31.25
N ILE A 2 -13.85 17.66 -29.94
CA ILE A 2 -12.64 17.63 -29.11
C ILE A 2 -12.78 16.34 -28.29
N PRO A 3 -11.86 15.36 -28.38
CA PRO A 3 -12.00 14.15 -27.60
C PRO A 3 -11.88 14.49 -26.12
N LYS A 4 -12.92 14.11 -25.36
CA LYS A 4 -12.95 14.11 -23.90
C LYS A 4 -11.82 13.19 -23.45
N ILE A 5 -10.70 13.79 -23.02
CA ILE A 5 -9.62 13.06 -22.36
C ILE A 5 -10.28 12.32 -21.19
N ILE A 6 -10.23 11.00 -21.28
CA ILE A 6 -10.64 10.08 -20.23
C ILE A 6 -9.73 10.44 -19.06
N VAL A 7 -10.29 11.06 -18.03
CA VAL A 7 -9.63 11.14 -16.74
C VAL A 7 -9.63 9.71 -16.24
N GLU A 8 -8.57 8.97 -16.57
CA GLU A 8 -8.24 7.72 -15.88
C GLU A 8 -7.97 8.12 -14.43
N ASN A 9 -9.02 8.07 -13.62
CA ASN A 9 -8.94 8.15 -12.18
C ASN A 9 -8.34 6.81 -11.71
N PRO A 10 -7.12 6.74 -11.16
CA PRO A 10 -6.50 5.46 -10.81
C PRO A 10 -7.12 4.82 -9.54
N ILE A 11 -8.35 5.20 -9.18
CA ILE A 11 -9.05 4.75 -7.98
C ILE A 11 -10.30 3.92 -8.36
N GLU A 12 -10.33 3.33 -9.56
CA GLU A 12 -11.44 2.46 -10.01
C GLU A 12 -11.10 0.96 -10.00
N SER A 13 -9.93 0.56 -9.51
CA SER A 13 -9.69 -0.85 -9.20
C SER A 13 -9.88 -1.02 -7.70
N GLY A 14 -10.93 -1.74 -7.30
CA GLY A 14 -11.19 -2.12 -5.93
C GLY A 14 -10.12 -3.07 -5.39
N GLU A 15 -8.88 -2.59 -5.31
CA GLU A 15 -7.79 -3.33 -4.68
C GLU A 15 -8.15 -3.50 -3.21
N SER A 16 -8.48 -4.73 -2.86
CA SER A 16 -8.78 -5.10 -1.49
C SER A 16 -7.54 -4.84 -0.63
N TRP A 17 -7.74 -4.54 0.65
CA TRP A 17 -6.63 -4.32 1.58
C TRP A 17 -5.60 -5.47 1.55
N GLU A 18 -6.05 -6.69 1.25
CA GLU A 18 -5.19 -7.86 1.11
C GLU A 18 -4.14 -7.72 -0.01
N GLU A 19 -4.52 -7.19 -1.18
CA GLU A 19 -3.56 -6.98 -2.29
C GLU A 19 -2.54 -5.89 -1.95
N HIS A 20 -3.01 -4.77 -1.40
CA HIS A 20 -2.13 -3.71 -0.90
C HIS A 20 -1.16 -4.24 0.16
N LYS A 21 -1.65 -5.08 1.08
CA LYS A 21 -0.86 -5.71 2.12
C LYS A 21 0.18 -6.66 1.53
N GLU A 22 -0.16 -7.45 0.51
CA GLU A 22 0.77 -8.36 -0.14
C GLU A 22 1.87 -7.60 -0.90
N LYS A 23 1.51 -6.52 -1.61
CA LYS A 23 2.48 -5.59 -2.24
C LYS A 23 3.39 -4.94 -1.20
N LEU A 24 2.85 -4.49 -0.06
CA LEU A 24 3.64 -3.97 1.06
C LEU A 24 4.59 -5.04 1.60
N LYS A 25 4.11 -6.28 1.77
CA LYS A 25 4.92 -7.40 2.26
C LYS A 25 6.07 -7.73 1.31
N ILE A 26 5.85 -7.68 0.00
CA ILE A 26 6.91 -7.89 -1.01
C ILE A 26 7.89 -6.72 -1.02
N LYS A 27 7.41 -5.47 -1.10
CA LYS A 27 8.27 -4.28 -1.20
C LYS A 27 9.14 -4.09 0.04
N PHE A 28 8.57 -4.39 1.20
CA PHE A 28 9.23 -4.29 2.48
C PHE A 28 9.66 -5.68 3.01
N ALA A 29 9.70 -6.72 2.18
CA ALA A 29 10.06 -8.08 2.59
C ALA A 29 11.43 -8.10 3.28
N TYR A 30 12.39 -7.31 2.78
CA TYR A 30 13.70 -7.19 3.40
C TYR A 30 13.67 -6.63 4.83
N LEU A 31 12.75 -5.70 5.11
CA LEU A 31 12.57 -5.07 6.43
C LEU A 31 11.62 -5.86 7.33
N LEU A 32 10.69 -6.60 6.72
CA LEU A 32 9.60 -7.33 7.37
C LEU A 32 9.81 -8.84 7.42
N ASN A 33 10.95 -9.35 6.92
CA ASN A 33 11.20 -10.80 6.79
C ASN A 33 11.06 -11.54 8.13
N ASN A 34 11.33 -10.81 9.22
CA ASN A 34 11.24 -11.29 10.59
C ASN A 34 10.05 -10.69 11.36
N ASP A 35 9.11 -10.03 10.69
CA ASP A 35 8.04 -9.25 11.31
C ASP A 35 6.70 -10.00 11.23
N PRO A 36 6.36 -10.85 12.21
CA PRO A 36 5.09 -11.59 12.25
C PRO A 36 3.88 -10.66 12.42
N MET A 37 4.11 -9.37 12.67
CA MET A 37 3.06 -8.35 12.79
C MET A 37 2.23 -8.23 11.51
N PHE A 38 2.81 -8.55 10.35
CA PHE A 38 2.08 -8.57 9.08
C PHE A 38 1.07 -9.72 8.98
N ASP A 39 1.12 -10.73 9.84
CA ASP A 39 0.08 -11.75 9.90
C ASP A 39 -1.18 -11.26 10.63
N ALA A 40 -1.15 -10.07 11.22
CA ALA A 40 -2.34 -9.44 11.77
C ALA A 40 -3.38 -9.11 10.68
N ASN A 41 -4.65 -9.37 10.97
CA ASN A 41 -5.78 -8.96 10.11
C ASN A 41 -6.17 -7.48 10.28
N LYS A 42 -5.47 -6.74 11.14
CA LYS A 42 -5.77 -5.34 11.45
C LYS A 42 -4.96 -4.39 10.57
N ARG A 43 -5.61 -3.85 9.53
CA ARG A 43 -5.04 -2.84 8.61
C ARG A 43 -4.34 -1.69 9.33
N ASN A 44 -5.04 -1.04 10.25
CA ASN A 44 -4.52 0.14 10.95
C ASN A 44 -3.26 -0.15 11.78
N GLU A 45 -3.17 -1.33 12.39
CA GLU A 45 -1.99 -1.71 13.18
C GLU A 45 -0.78 -1.89 12.29
N ILE A 46 -0.93 -2.60 11.16
CA ILE A 46 0.13 -2.80 10.18
C ILE A 46 0.60 -1.45 9.62
N LEU A 47 -0.32 -0.57 9.24
CA LEU A 47 0.03 0.75 8.71
C LEU A 47 0.76 1.62 9.73
N LYS A 48 0.27 1.72 10.97
CA LYS A 48 0.97 2.47 12.03
C LYS A 48 2.37 1.95 12.28
N GLN A 49 2.56 0.64 12.30
CA GLN A 49 3.88 0.05 12.50
C GLN A 49 4.82 0.32 11.34
N LEU A 50 4.33 0.25 10.10
CA LEU A 50 5.09 0.64 8.92
C LEU A 50 5.48 2.12 8.98
N GLN A 51 4.56 3.00 9.37
CA GLN A 51 4.86 4.43 9.53
C GLN A 51 5.99 4.64 10.54
N ILE A 52 5.96 3.95 11.68
CA ILE A 52 6.99 4.05 12.72
C ILE A 52 8.32 3.44 12.26
N LYS A 53 8.29 2.23 11.68
CA LYS A 53 9.51 1.51 11.24
C LYS A 53 10.20 2.19 10.07
N LEU A 54 9.43 2.70 9.11
CA LEU A 54 9.96 3.33 7.90
C LEU A 54 10.14 4.84 8.04
N GLY A 55 9.55 5.45 9.08
CA GLY A 55 9.48 6.91 9.22
C GLY A 55 8.73 7.58 8.07
N LYS A 56 7.80 6.86 7.43
CA LYS A 56 7.02 7.32 6.26
C LYS A 56 5.55 7.52 6.62
N THR A 57 4.85 8.36 5.87
CA THR A 57 3.40 8.54 6.05
C THR A 57 2.62 7.43 5.34
N GLU A 58 1.34 7.25 5.71
CA GLU A 58 0.47 6.28 5.03
C GLU A 58 0.36 6.58 3.54
N GLU A 59 0.29 7.85 3.16
CA GLU A 59 0.28 8.27 1.76
C GLU A 59 1.55 7.87 1.01
N GLU A 60 2.74 7.98 1.63
CA GLU A 60 3.99 7.51 1.03
C GLU A 60 3.96 5.99 0.82
N LEU A 61 3.48 5.23 1.82
CA LEU A 61 3.35 3.78 1.71
C LEU A 61 2.38 3.38 0.61
N LEU A 62 1.22 4.04 0.54
CA LEU A 62 0.22 3.85 -0.51
C LEU A 62 0.78 4.23 -1.87
N LYS A 63 1.46 5.37 -2.00
CA LYS A 63 2.15 5.75 -3.24
C LYS A 63 3.17 4.70 -3.68
N ILE A 64 3.91 4.09 -2.75
CA ILE A 64 4.92 3.06 -3.09
C ILE A 64 4.29 1.78 -3.68
N ILE A 65 3.07 1.42 -3.26
CA ILE A 65 2.37 0.21 -3.73
C ILE A 65 1.36 0.46 -4.85
N THR A 66 0.93 1.71 -5.02
CA THR A 66 0.05 2.16 -6.11
C THR A 66 0.87 2.70 -7.29
N ALA A 67 2.12 3.13 -7.09
CA ALA A 67 3.02 3.50 -8.17
C ALA A 67 3.35 2.26 -9.01
N LYS A 68 2.86 2.28 -10.25
CA LYS A 68 3.03 1.24 -11.27
C LYS A 68 4.41 1.32 -11.92
#